data_AF-A0A0Q6S2S3-F1
#
_entry.id   AF-A0A0Q6S2S3-F1
#
_cell.length_a   1.000
_cell.length_b   1.000
_cell.length_c   1.000
_cell.angle_alpha   90.00
_cell.angle_beta   90.00
_cell.angle_gamma   90.00
#
_symmetry.space_group_name_H-M   'P 1'
#
loop_
_entity.id
_entity.type
_entity.pdbx_description
1 polymer ?
#
loop_
_entity_poly.entity_id
_entity_poly.type
_entity_poly.pdbx_seq_one_letter_code
_entity_poly.pdbx_strand_id
1 'polypeptide(L)' 'MYRLPMKEKPPLSDREVHERLHEAWLLLAKEDGASEFGNNTLKAARLSLFTFQMTLMMKMEAPTAQMPSEPSQHSD' A
#
# COMPACT_ATOMS: atom_id res chain seq x y z
N MET A 1 -34.72 15.45 -8.69
CA MET A 1 -33.27 15.34 -8.99
C MET A 1 -32.84 13.92 -8.66
N TYR A 2 -32.61 13.06 -9.65
CA TYR A 2 -32.12 11.70 -9.41
C TYR A 2 -30.59 11.72 -9.29
N ARG A 3 -30.07 11.35 -8.12
CA ARG A 3 -28.63 11.10 -7.91
C ARG A 3 -28.30 9.77 -8.59
N LEU A 4 -27.51 9.80 -9.66
CA LEU A 4 -26.97 8.57 -10.25
C LEU A 4 -26.15 7.83 -9.18
N PRO A 5 -26.33 6.52 -8.98
CA PRO A 5 -25.45 5.76 -8.11
C PRO A 5 -24.06 5.84 -8.74
N MET A 6 -23.14 6.54 -8.07
CA MET A 6 -21.72 6.40 -8.34
C MET A 6 -21.44 4.91 -8.15
N LYS A 7 -21.27 4.18 -9.26
CA LYS A 7 -20.84 2.78 -9.23
C LYS A 7 -19.41 2.83 -8.72
N GLU A 8 -19.25 2.89 -7.41
CA GLU A 8 -17.96 2.92 -6.74
C GLU A 8 -17.17 1.74 -7.28
N LYS A 9 -16.06 2.02 -7.96
CA LYS A 9 -15.15 0.96 -8.37
C LYS A 9 -14.78 0.20 -7.10
N PRO A 10 -14.76 -1.14 -7.13
CA PRO A 10 -14.35 -1.91 -5.97
C PRO A 10 -12.96 -1.42 -5.52
N PRO A 11 -12.70 -1.38 -4.21
CA PRO A 11 -11.39 -1.02 -3.70
C PRO A 11 -10.34 -1.95 -4.30
N LEU A 12 -9.16 -1.40 -4.58
CA LEU A 12 -8.04 -2.18 -5.10
C LEU A 12 -7.64 -3.24 -4.07
N SER A 13 -7.30 -4.43 -4.55
CA SER A 13 -6.65 -5.46 -3.73
C SER A 13 -5.25 -4.99 -3.31
N ASP A 14 -4.72 -5.55 -2.21
CA ASP A 14 -3.36 -5.25 -1.74
C ASP A 14 -2.32 -5.49 -2.86
N ARG A 15 -2.52 -6.51 -3.69
CA ARG A 15 -1.69 -6.76 -4.87
C ARG A 15 -1.76 -5.63 -5.90
N GLU A 16 -2.96 -5.20 -6.27
CA GLU A 16 -3.13 -4.10 -7.23
C GLU A 16 -2.56 -2.79 -6.67
N VAL A 17 -2.72 -2.52 -5.37
CA VAL A 17 -2.10 -1.36 -4.71
C VAL A 17 -0.58 -1.44 -4.83
N HIS A 18 0.01 -2.60 -4.52
CA HIS A 18 1.46 -2.80 -4.65
C HIS A 18 1.94 -2.55 -6.09
N GLU A 19 1.27 -3.15 -7.08
CA GLU A 19 1.61 -2.98 -8.50
C GLU A 19 1.55 -1.51 -8.93
N ARG A 20 0.50 -0.77 -8.55
CA ARG A 20 0.39 0.67 -8.88
C ARG A 20 1.46 1.53 -8.20
N LEU A 21 1.79 1.25 -6.95
CA LEU A 21 2.86 1.95 -6.24
C LEU A 21 4.22 1.68 -6.91
N HIS A 22 4.45 0.44 -7.36
CA HIS A 22 5.67 0.05 -8.05
C HIS A 22 5.79 0.72 -9.43
N GLU A 23 4.71 0.75 -10.22
CA GLU A 23 4.67 1.46 -11.50
C GLU A 23 4.98 2.96 -11.34
N ALA A 24 4.36 3.61 -10.35
CA ALA A 24 4.64 5.01 -10.06
C ALA A 24 6.09 5.24 -9.65
N TRP A 25 6.66 4.34 -8.84
CA TRP A 25 8.06 4.42 -8.44
C TRP A 25 9.01 4.31 -9.65
N LEU A 26 8.73 3.40 -10.58
CA LEU A 26 9.50 3.23 -11.82
C LEU A 26 9.36 4.43 -12.75
N LEU A 27 8.18 5.02 -12.84
CA LEU A 27 7.95 6.23 -13.64
C LEU A 27 8.85 7.37 -13.14
N LEU A 28 8.81 7.65 -11.83
CA LEU A 28 9.62 8.71 -11.22
C LEU A 28 11.12 8.44 -11.29
N ALA A 29 11.54 7.17 -11.43
CA ALA A 29 12.94 6.81 -11.57
C ALA A 29 13.54 7.16 -12.95
N LYS A 30 12.69 7.41 -13.95
CA LYS A 30 13.10 7.75 -15.32
C LYS A 30 13.22 9.25 -15.56
N GLU A 31 12.73 10.06 -14.64
CA GLU A 31 12.69 11.50 -14.76
C GLU A 31 13.88 12.14 -14.04
N ASP A 32 14.46 13.16 -14.67
CA ASP A 32 15.40 14.08 -14.04
C ASP A 32 14.67 15.37 -13.67
N GLY A 33 14.95 15.89 -12.48
CA GLY A 33 14.40 17.17 -12.05
C GLY A 33 15.02 18.32 -12.83
N ALA A 34 14.21 19.30 -13.23
CA ALA A 34 14.68 20.53 -13.89
C ALA A 34 15.62 21.40 -13.01
N SER A 35 15.74 21.06 -11.72
CA SER A 35 16.62 21.71 -10.75
C SER A 35 16.99 20.73 -9.64
N GLU A 36 17.97 21.10 -8.81
CA GLU A 36 18.32 20.35 -7.59
C GLU A 36 17.11 20.15 -6.66
N PHE A 37 16.26 21.16 -6.51
CA PHE A 37 15.03 21.03 -5.74
C PHE A 37 14.07 20.00 -6.35
N GLY A 38 13.95 19.99 -7.69
CA GLY A 38 13.17 18.99 -8.41
C GLY A 38 13.73 17.58 -8.21
N ASN A 39 15.06 17.41 -8.33
CA ASN A 39 15.73 16.13 -8.07
C ASN A 39 15.48 15.62 -6.66
N ASN A 40 15.58 16.50 -5.66
CA ASN A 40 15.32 16.13 -4.27
C ASN A 40 13.85 15.76 -4.05
N THR A 41 12.93 16.43 -4.74
CA THR A 41 11.49 16.11 -4.71
C THR A 41 11.22 14.72 -5.30
N LEU A 42 11.79 14.40 -6.47
CA LEU A 42 11.66 13.08 -7.09
C LEU A 42 12.26 11.97 -6.21
N LYS A 43 13.42 12.22 -5.59
CA LYS A 43 14.04 11.29 -4.62
C LYS A 43 13.14 11.06 -3.41
N ALA A 44 12.57 12.12 -2.83
CA ALA A 44 11.67 12.01 -1.68
C ALA A 44 10.41 11.21 -2.04
N ALA A 45 9.79 11.50 -3.19
CA ALA A 45 8.61 10.79 -3.66
C ALA A 45 8.90 9.28 -3.86
N ARG A 46 10.03 8.95 -4.49
CA ARG A 46 10.46 7.55 -4.66
C ARG A 46 10.70 6.85 -3.32
N LEU A 47 11.32 7.53 -2.36
CA LEU A 47 11.54 6.97 -1.03
C LEU A 47 10.20 6.68 -0.34
N SER A 48 9.25 7.61 -0.38
CA SER A 48 7.92 7.41 0.20
C SER A 48 7.17 6.24 -0.43
N LEU A 49 7.15 6.15 -1.77
CA LEU A 49 6.50 5.04 -2.48
C LEU A 49 7.13 3.68 -2.14
N PHE A 50 8.46 3.64 -2.00
CA PHE A 50 9.17 2.43 -1.59
C PHE A 50 8.80 2.03 -0.15
N THR A 51 8.77 2.99 0.79
CA THR A 51 8.36 2.74 2.17
C THR A 51 6.94 2.17 2.23
N PHE A 52 6.00 2.71 1.46
CA PHE A 52 4.64 2.17 1.40
C PHE A 52 4.59 0.74 0.88
N GLN A 53 5.36 0.41 -0.17
CA GLN A 53 5.46 -0.96 -0.68
C GLN A 53 5.99 -1.92 0.40
N MET A 54 7.04 -1.54 1.13
CA MET A 54 7.60 -2.34 2.22
C MET A 54 6.59 -2.60 3.34
N THR A 55 5.88 -1.56 3.81
CA THR A 55 4.87 -1.72 4.87
C THR A 55 3.71 -2.61 4.42
N LEU A 56 3.32 -2.53 3.14
CA LEU A 56 2.29 -3.38 2.58
C LEU A 56 2.73 -4.85 2.55
N MET A 57 3.97 -5.13 2.12
CA MET A 57 4.53 -6.48 2.15
C MET A 57 4.61 -7.04 3.58
N MET A 58 5.04 -6.25 4.56
CA MET A 58 5.06 -6.68 5.97
C MET A 58 3.68 -7.05 6.50
N LYS A 59 2.63 -6.33 6.09
CA LYS A 59 1.24 -6.66 6.45
C LYS A 59 0.77 -7.95 5.77
N MET A 60 1.18 -8.18 4.52
CA MET A 60 0.82 -9.39 3.76
C MET A 60 1.55 -10.64 4.27
N GLU A 61 2.76 -10.50 4.79
CA GLU A 61 3.56 -11.60 5.34
C GLU A 61 3.24 -11.93 6.80
N ALA A 62 2.56 -11.03 7.52
CA ALA A 62 2.10 -11.31 8.87
C ALA A 62 1.16 -12.54 8.85
N PRO A 63 1.50 -13.65 9.54
CA PRO A 63 0.56 -14.73 9.74
C PRO A 63 -0.68 -14.10 10.37
N THR A 64 -1.86 -14.35 9.82
CA THR A 64 -3.12 -14.04 10.51
C THR A 64 -3.00 -14.65 11.89
N ALA A 65 -2.80 -13.80 12.90
CA ALA A 65 -2.64 -14.22 14.28
C ALA A 65 -3.92 -14.95 14.66
N GLN A 66 -3.89 -16.26 14.52
CA GLN A 66 -4.88 -17.16 15.06
C GLN A 66 -4.78 -16.92 16.56
N MET A 67 -5.74 -16.16 17.09
CA MET A 67 -5.84 -15.94 18.53
C MET A 67 -5.81 -17.32 19.20
N PRO A 68 -5.00 -17.54 20.24
CA PRO A 68 -5.06 -18.78 20.98
C PRO A 68 -6.48 -18.92 21.50
N SER A 69 -7.18 -20.00 21.11
CA SER A 69 -8.50 -20.33 21.63
C SER A 69 -8.44 -20.29 23.16
N GLU A 70 -9.39 -19.60 23.79
CA GLU A 70 -9.47 -19.52 25.26
C GLU A 70 -9.41 -20.93 25.87
N PRO A 71 -8.64 -21.15 26.95
CA PRO A 71 -8.56 -22.45 27.57
C PRO A 71 -9.94 -22.83 28.11
N SER A 72 -10.51 -23.91 27.59
CA SER A 72 -11.76 -24.50 28.06
C SER A 72 -11.67 -24.73 29.58
N GLN A 73 -12.50 -24.01 30.34
CA GLN A 73 -12.68 -24.27 31.76
C GLN A 73 -13.40 -25.62 31.90
N HIS A 74 -12.63 -26.68 32.09
CA HIS A 74 -13.18 -27.93 32.59
C HIS A 74 -13.25 -27.82 34.12
N SER A 75 -14.47 -27.65 34.63
CA SER A 75 -14.78 -27.76 36.05
C SER A 75 -15.07 -29.23 36.36
N ASP A 76 -14.31 -29.79 37.30
CA ASP A 76 -14.66 -31.00 38.07
C ASP A 76 -14.83 -30.60 39.55
#